data_AF-A0A930EBG3-F1
#
_entry.id   AF-A0A930EBG3-F1
#
_cell.length_a   1.000
_cell.length_b   1.000
_cell.length_c   1.000
_cell.angle_alpha   90.00
_cell.angle_beta   90.00
_cell.angle_gamma   90.00
#
_symmetry.space_group_name_H-M   'P 1'
#
loop_
_entity.id
_entity.type
_entity.pdbx_description
1 polymer ?
#
loop_
_entity_poly.entity_id
_entity_poly.type
_entity_poly.pdbx_seq_one_letter_code
_entity_poly.pdbx_strand_id
1 'polypeptide(L)'
;GVIDSAINLTSKGSAVGTDLKNATGGQNYGLYAAGTVTNTGNIDFSRGIGNVGIYSIKGGTATNNSTITVGDSDKENSLYSLGMAAGYLRADSGNIVNNGTITVGKDAIGMYASGPGSTATNNAGHTINLSGDGSMGMYLDNGAIGVNNGTITTVGNPKGAVGVVVRNGAEFTNNGIVNISSKDGYAKYV
;
A
#
# COMPACT_ATOMS: atom_id res chain seq x y z
N GLY A 1 2.80 17.96 7.01
CA GLY A 1 3.35 17.65 8.34
C GLY A 1 4.31 16.50 8.25
N VAL A 2 5.38 16.49 9.06
CA VAL A 2 6.25 15.32 9.20
C VAL A 2 5.74 14.51 10.39
N ILE A 3 5.58 13.19 10.21
CA ILE A 3 5.13 12.29 11.27
C ILE A 3 6.28 11.34 11.58
N ASP A 4 6.80 11.43 12.80
CA ASP A 4 7.86 10.59 13.32
C ASP A 4 7.29 9.47 14.22
N SER A 5 8.16 8.57 14.67
CA SER A 5 7.81 7.44 15.53
C SER A 5 7.27 7.82 16.92
N ALA A 6 7.14 9.10 17.26
CA ALA A 6 6.63 9.59 18.55
C ALA A 6 5.17 10.08 18.50
N ILE A 7 4.53 10.10 17.33
CA ILE A 7 3.12 10.50 17.22
C ILE A 7 2.21 9.29 17.46
N ASN A 8 1.35 9.39 18.47
CA ASN A 8 0.33 8.38 18.79
C ASN A 8 -0.65 8.22 17.62
N LEU A 9 -0.54 7.11 16.90
CA LEU A 9 -1.45 6.72 15.82
C LEU A 9 -2.67 6.02 16.44
N THR A 10 -3.88 6.48 16.14
CA THR A 10 -5.11 5.97 16.77
C THR A 10 -5.62 4.73 16.05
N SER A 11 -5.50 3.55 16.67
CA SER A 11 -6.17 2.33 16.22
C SER A 11 -7.65 2.33 16.63
N LYS A 12 -8.58 1.95 15.74
CA LYS A 12 -9.98 1.68 16.12
C LYS A 12 -10.18 0.28 16.70
N GLY A 13 -9.24 -0.64 16.46
CA GLY A 13 -9.28 -2.03 16.93
C GLY A 13 -8.45 -2.32 18.19
N SER A 14 -7.72 -1.34 18.74
CA SER A 14 -6.90 -1.49 19.95
C SER A 14 -7.19 -0.37 20.95
N ALA A 15 -6.96 -0.62 22.24
CA ALA A 15 -7.13 0.39 23.28
C ALA A 15 -6.30 1.65 22.97
N VAL A 16 -6.88 2.83 23.26
CA VAL A 16 -6.22 4.13 23.07
C VAL A 16 -4.85 4.14 23.77
N GLY A 17 -3.79 4.47 23.02
CA GLY A 17 -2.40 4.49 23.54
C GLY A 17 -1.61 3.19 23.38
N THR A 18 -2.15 2.18 22.68
CA THR A 18 -1.36 0.99 22.29
C THR A 18 -0.35 1.39 21.22
N ASP A 19 0.94 1.10 21.43
CA ASP A 19 1.96 1.18 20.36
C ASP A 19 1.48 0.35 19.16
N LEU A 20 1.42 0.95 17.98
CA LEU A 20 0.91 0.32 16.76
C LEU A 20 1.61 -1.01 16.44
N LYS A 21 2.89 -1.16 16.83
CA LYS A 21 3.65 -2.42 16.72
C LYS A 21 3.02 -3.59 17.48
N ASN A 22 2.19 -3.29 18.48
CA ASN A 22 1.49 -4.26 19.32
C ASN A 22 -0.03 -4.29 19.05
N ALA A 23 -0.54 -3.48 18.12
CA ALA A 23 -1.95 -3.46 17.77
C ALA A 23 -2.31 -4.77 17.04
N THR A 24 -3.09 -5.62 17.71
CA THR A 24 -3.61 -6.87 17.13
C THR A 24 -4.98 -6.70 16.48
N GLY A 25 -5.64 -5.56 16.70
CA GLY A 25 -6.90 -5.21 16.04
C GLY A 25 -6.68 -4.89 14.55
N GLY A 26 -7.65 -5.24 13.71
CA GLY A 26 -7.68 -4.86 12.29
C GLY A 26 -8.30 -3.48 12.04
N GLN A 27 -8.52 -3.14 10.77
CA GLN A 27 -9.26 -1.96 10.31
C GLN A 27 -8.68 -0.61 10.75
N ASN A 28 -7.37 -0.54 10.95
CA ASN A 28 -6.68 0.67 11.35
C ASN A 28 -6.16 1.44 10.15
N TYR A 29 -6.05 2.75 10.31
CA TYR A 29 -5.33 3.63 9.41
C TYR A 29 -4.12 4.16 10.17
N GLY A 30 -2.92 4.00 9.62
CA GLY A 30 -1.73 4.64 10.16
C GLY A 30 -1.83 6.14 9.94
N LEU A 31 -1.59 6.58 8.71
CA LEU A 31 -1.68 7.99 8.34
C LEU A 31 -2.85 8.24 7.39
N TYR A 32 -3.59 9.32 7.62
CA TYR A 32 -4.67 9.77 6.75
C TYR A 32 -4.51 11.27 6.48
N ALA A 33 -4.29 11.66 5.22
CA ALA A 33 -3.92 13.04 4.91
C ALA A 33 -4.56 13.59 3.63
N ALA A 34 -5.14 14.78 3.76
CA ALA A 34 -5.60 15.60 2.63
C ALA A 34 -4.53 16.59 2.11
N GLY A 35 -3.45 16.80 2.88
CA GLY A 35 -2.32 17.65 2.51
C GLY A 35 -1.04 16.85 2.32
N THR A 36 0.12 17.52 2.36
CA THR A 36 1.41 16.85 2.26
C THR A 36 1.83 16.23 3.59
N VAL A 37 2.10 14.92 3.59
CA VAL A 37 2.59 14.18 4.75
C VAL A 37 3.85 13.38 4.41
N THR A 38 4.79 13.31 5.34
CA THR A 38 6.00 12.48 5.22
C THR A 38 6.10 11.58 6.44
N ASN A 39 6.12 10.27 6.20
CA ASN A 39 6.38 9.25 7.21
C ASN A 39 7.87 8.95 7.28
N THR A 40 8.46 9.07 8.46
CA THR A 40 9.84 8.64 8.74
C THR A 40 9.91 7.48 9.74
N GLY A 41 8.79 7.16 10.41
CA GLY A 41 8.70 6.06 11.36
C GLY A 41 8.30 4.73 10.70
N ASN A 42 8.62 3.61 11.36
CA ASN A 42 8.13 2.31 10.92
C ASN A 42 6.64 2.15 11.26
N ILE A 43 5.85 1.67 10.30
CA ILE A 43 4.46 1.24 10.50
C ILE A 43 4.44 -0.29 10.42
N ASP A 44 4.04 -0.95 11.51
CA ASP A 44 3.88 -2.41 11.54
C ASP A 44 2.43 -2.78 11.89
N PHE A 45 1.71 -3.23 10.86
CA PHE A 45 0.35 -3.74 10.90
C PHE A 45 0.28 -5.21 10.51
N SER A 46 1.40 -5.94 10.59
CA SER A 46 1.51 -7.36 10.19
C SER A 46 0.51 -8.28 10.88
N ARG A 47 0.03 -7.92 12.08
CA ARG A 47 -0.81 -8.76 12.93
C ARG A 47 -2.31 -8.53 12.78
N GLY A 48 -2.74 -7.49 12.07
CA GLY A 48 -4.15 -7.14 11.92
C GLY A 48 -4.62 -7.25 10.47
N ILE A 49 -5.92 -7.47 10.30
CA ILE A 49 -6.59 -7.63 9.00
C ILE A 49 -7.24 -6.32 8.57
N GLY A 50 -7.18 -5.99 7.29
CA GLY A 50 -7.85 -4.81 6.73
C GLY A 50 -7.21 -3.47 7.13
N ASN A 51 -5.90 -3.46 7.39
CA ASN A 51 -5.19 -2.25 7.84
C ASN A 51 -4.65 -1.45 6.66
N VAL A 52 -4.71 -0.12 6.75
CA VAL A 52 -4.13 0.80 5.77
C VAL A 52 -2.96 1.54 6.38
N GLY A 53 -1.75 1.36 5.85
CA GLY A 53 -0.55 2.05 6.34
C GLY A 53 -0.68 3.56 6.20
N ILE A 54 -0.82 4.05 4.96
CA ILE A 54 -0.99 5.48 4.67
C ILE A 54 -2.09 5.68 3.62
N TYR A 55 -2.97 6.66 3.81
CA TYR A 55 -4.02 7.02 2.88
C TYR A 55 -3.99 8.52 2.54
N SER A 56 -3.82 8.85 1.26
CA SER A 56 -3.85 10.22 0.74
C SER A 56 -5.13 10.50 -0.05
N ILE A 57 -5.73 11.66 0.20
CA ILE A 57 -7.00 12.11 -0.42
C ILE A 57 -6.96 13.61 -0.78
N LYS A 58 -8.00 14.14 -1.43
CA LYS A 58 -8.19 15.55 -1.82
C LYS A 58 -7.01 16.17 -2.58
N GLY A 59 -6.36 15.38 -3.42
CA GLY A 59 -5.18 15.79 -4.18
C GLY A 59 -3.92 15.96 -3.33
N GLY A 60 -3.95 15.52 -2.06
CA GLY A 60 -2.80 15.52 -1.16
C GLY A 60 -1.66 14.62 -1.66
N THR A 61 -0.54 14.65 -0.94
CA THR A 61 0.62 13.80 -1.24
C THR A 61 1.17 13.19 0.03
N ALA A 62 1.30 11.87 0.06
CA ALA A 62 1.87 11.15 1.18
C ALA A 62 3.13 10.38 0.76
N THR A 63 4.23 10.64 1.46
CA THR A 63 5.53 10.01 1.18
C THR A 63 5.95 9.11 2.33
N ASN A 64 6.28 7.87 2.02
CA ASN A 64 6.91 6.95 2.97
C ASN A 64 8.43 6.94 2.80
N ASN A 65 9.20 7.33 3.81
CA ASN A 65 10.67 7.23 3.83
C ASN A 65 11.17 6.10 4.75
N SER A 66 10.31 5.14 5.13
CA SER A 66 10.61 4.13 6.15
C SER A 66 9.99 2.77 5.81
N THR A 67 9.86 1.87 6.79
CA THR A 67 9.23 0.56 6.56
C THR A 67 7.73 0.61 6.87
N ILE A 68 6.92 0.09 5.94
CA ILE A 68 5.52 -0.23 6.16
C ILE A 68 5.33 -1.74 5.98
N THR A 69 4.80 -2.40 7.00
CA THR A 69 4.39 -3.80 6.91
C THR A 69 2.89 -3.88 7.18
N VAL A 70 2.12 -4.49 6.28
CA VAL A 70 0.69 -4.76 6.51
C VAL A 70 0.41 -6.26 6.45
N GLY A 71 -0.49 -6.70 7.33
CA GLY A 71 -0.95 -8.08 7.41
C GLY A 71 -1.92 -8.45 6.29
N ASP A 72 -2.69 -9.49 6.55
CA ASP A 72 -3.55 -10.12 5.55
C ASP A 72 -4.81 -9.28 5.25
N SER A 73 -5.39 -9.50 4.09
CA SER A 73 -6.75 -9.06 3.77
C SER A 73 -7.76 -10.18 4.01
N ASP A 74 -8.99 -9.80 4.31
CA ASP A 74 -10.15 -10.69 4.29
C ASP A 74 -11.12 -10.18 3.23
N LYS A 75 -10.97 -10.71 2.00
CA LYS A 75 -11.77 -10.28 0.84
C LYS A 75 -13.25 -10.61 1.02
N GLU A 76 -13.57 -11.71 1.67
CA GLU A 76 -14.95 -12.18 1.88
C GLU A 76 -15.73 -11.17 2.71
N ASN A 77 -15.07 -10.56 3.69
CA ASN A 77 -15.65 -9.49 4.52
C ASN A 77 -15.28 -8.07 4.06
N SER A 78 -14.69 -7.92 2.87
CA SER A 78 -14.28 -6.62 2.30
C SER A 78 -13.27 -5.83 3.17
N LEU A 79 -12.42 -6.52 3.92
CA LEU A 79 -11.37 -5.93 4.75
C LEU A 79 -10.02 -6.00 4.03
N TYR A 80 -9.67 -4.94 3.31
CA TYR A 80 -8.45 -4.90 2.51
C TYR A 80 -7.29 -4.26 3.26
N SER A 81 -6.18 -4.99 3.36
CA SER A 81 -4.92 -4.47 3.88
C SER A 81 -4.12 -3.80 2.75
N LEU A 82 -3.74 -2.54 2.96
CA LEU A 82 -3.08 -1.69 1.97
C LEU A 82 -1.83 -1.04 2.58
N GLY A 83 -0.66 -1.23 1.97
CA GLY A 83 0.55 -0.53 2.42
C GLY A 83 0.39 0.99 2.31
N MET A 84 0.05 1.45 1.11
CA MET A 84 -0.32 2.84 0.84
C MET A 84 -1.53 2.91 -0.11
N ALA A 85 -2.41 3.90 0.09
CA ALA A 85 -3.61 4.14 -0.70
C ALA A 85 -3.75 5.60 -1.14
N ALA A 86 -4.31 5.83 -2.32
CA ALA A 86 -4.53 7.15 -2.91
C ALA A 86 -5.89 7.28 -3.63
N GLY A 87 -6.63 8.34 -3.29
CA GLY A 87 -7.91 8.68 -3.92
C GLY A 87 -9.03 7.69 -3.61
N TYR A 88 -10.21 7.91 -4.21
CA TYR A 88 -11.39 7.07 -3.98
C TYR A 88 -12.30 7.03 -5.21
N LEU A 89 -12.36 5.86 -5.85
CA LEU A 89 -13.16 5.60 -7.04
C LEU A 89 -12.94 6.69 -8.10
N ARG A 90 -13.96 7.49 -8.42
CA ARG A 90 -13.88 8.67 -9.29
C ARG A 90 -14.28 9.97 -8.57
N ALA A 91 -14.41 9.91 -7.25
CA ALA A 91 -14.94 11.00 -6.42
C ALA A 91 -13.83 11.77 -5.68
N ASP A 92 -12.65 11.17 -5.52
CA ASP A 92 -11.52 11.80 -4.83
C ASP A 92 -10.20 11.41 -5.49
N SER A 93 -9.16 12.20 -5.23
CA SER A 93 -7.81 11.99 -5.74
C SER A 93 -6.78 12.03 -4.62
N GLY A 94 -5.60 11.45 -4.83
CA GLY A 94 -4.48 11.54 -3.88
C GLY A 94 -3.19 11.00 -4.48
N ASN A 95 -2.07 11.28 -3.85
CA ASN A 95 -0.77 10.89 -4.37
C ASN A 95 0.02 10.15 -3.29
N ILE A 96 0.55 8.98 -3.62
CA ILE A 96 1.39 8.18 -2.71
C ILE A 96 2.74 7.89 -3.32
N VAL A 97 3.80 8.10 -2.53
CA VAL A 97 5.19 7.91 -2.94
C VAL A 97 5.89 6.99 -1.94
N ASN A 98 6.43 5.87 -2.41
CA ASN A 98 7.29 5.00 -1.63
C ASN A 98 8.78 5.33 -1.89
N ASN A 99 9.43 5.85 -0.85
CA ASN A 99 10.88 6.01 -0.69
C ASN A 99 11.41 5.10 0.44
N GLY A 100 10.79 3.95 0.63
CA GLY A 100 11.12 3.03 1.70
C GLY A 100 10.89 1.58 1.29
N THR A 101 10.46 0.76 2.24
CA THR A 101 10.07 -0.63 1.96
C THR A 101 8.63 -0.85 2.37
N ILE A 102 7.83 -1.42 1.47
CA ILE A 102 6.48 -1.89 1.77
C ILE A 102 6.49 -3.40 1.73
N THR A 103 5.98 -4.08 2.76
CA THR A 103 5.82 -5.55 2.77
C THR A 103 4.36 -5.90 3.04
N VAL A 104 3.80 -6.79 2.21
CA VAL A 104 2.37 -7.12 2.24
C VAL A 104 2.10 -8.61 2.46
N GLY A 105 1.16 -8.89 3.35
CA GLY A 105 0.66 -10.23 3.66
C GLY A 105 -0.29 -10.79 2.62
N LYS A 106 -1.04 -11.83 2.99
CA LYS A 106 -1.96 -12.56 2.11
C LYS A 106 -3.01 -11.60 1.56
N ASP A 107 -3.21 -11.65 0.24
CA ASP A 107 -4.26 -10.93 -0.47
C ASP A 107 -4.21 -9.39 -0.36
N ALA A 108 -3.19 -8.85 0.31
CA ALA A 108 -2.98 -7.44 0.56
C ALA A 108 -2.29 -6.75 -0.63
N ILE A 109 -2.38 -5.42 -0.66
CA ILE A 109 -1.88 -4.60 -1.76
C ILE A 109 -0.79 -3.66 -1.27
N GLY A 110 0.36 -3.64 -1.95
CA GLY A 110 1.47 -2.73 -1.64
C GLY A 110 1.05 -1.27 -1.79
N MET A 111 0.68 -0.88 -3.00
CA MET A 111 0.20 0.46 -3.32
C MET A 111 -1.10 0.39 -4.13
N TYR A 112 -2.13 1.09 -3.66
CA TYR A 112 -3.42 1.21 -4.33
C TYR A 112 -3.70 2.66 -4.72
N ALA A 113 -4.11 2.91 -5.97
CA ALA A 113 -4.57 4.22 -6.39
C ALA A 113 -5.84 4.12 -7.24
N SER A 114 -6.79 5.02 -6.99
CA SER A 114 -8.05 5.10 -7.72
C SER A 114 -8.45 6.54 -7.99
N GLY A 115 -8.87 6.80 -9.23
CA GLY A 115 -9.48 8.06 -9.62
C GLY A 115 -8.59 8.96 -10.48
N PRO A 116 -9.20 9.80 -11.33
CA PRO A 116 -8.44 10.73 -12.15
C PRO A 116 -7.62 11.68 -11.27
N GLY A 117 -6.34 11.84 -11.61
CA GLY A 117 -5.41 12.66 -10.82
C GLY A 117 -4.80 11.95 -9.60
N SER A 118 -5.19 10.70 -9.31
CA SER A 118 -4.51 9.89 -8.30
C SER A 118 -3.23 9.27 -8.85
N THR A 119 -2.17 9.25 -8.03
CA THR A 119 -0.90 8.65 -8.42
C THR A 119 -0.33 7.69 -7.37
N ALA A 120 0.35 6.64 -7.83
CA ALA A 120 1.15 5.74 -7.01
C ALA A 120 2.56 5.57 -7.59
N THR A 121 3.58 6.02 -6.85
CA THR A 121 4.97 5.97 -7.30
C THR A 121 5.84 5.15 -6.34
N ASN A 122 6.49 4.10 -6.85
CA ASN A 122 7.59 3.42 -6.15
C ASN A 122 8.92 3.92 -6.71
N ASN A 123 9.69 4.66 -5.91
CA ASN A 123 10.91 5.32 -6.39
C ASN A 123 12.10 4.38 -6.56
N ALA A 124 13.08 4.82 -7.34
CA ALA A 124 14.30 4.07 -7.59
C ALA A 124 15.03 3.74 -6.28
N GLY A 125 15.57 2.52 -6.17
CA GLY A 125 16.24 2.03 -4.96
C GLY A 125 15.29 1.57 -3.84
N HIS A 126 13.97 1.59 -4.05
CA HIS A 126 12.96 1.24 -3.06
C HIS A 126 12.09 0.06 -3.49
N THR A 127 11.50 -0.63 -2.51
CA THR A 127 10.96 -1.98 -2.73
C THR A 127 9.54 -2.17 -2.22
N ILE A 128 8.74 -2.90 -3.00
CA ILE A 128 7.47 -3.51 -2.59
C ILE A 128 7.66 -5.03 -2.57
N ASN A 129 7.56 -5.61 -1.37
CA ASN A 129 7.73 -7.03 -1.10
C ASN A 129 6.38 -7.75 -1.00
N LEU A 130 6.16 -8.72 -1.89
CA LEU A 130 4.98 -9.57 -1.93
C LEU A 130 5.27 -10.84 -1.13
N SER A 131 4.83 -10.87 0.13
CA SER A 131 5.20 -11.95 1.06
C SER A 131 4.10 -12.99 1.27
N GLY A 132 2.84 -12.61 1.07
CA GLY A 132 1.69 -13.52 1.23
C GLY A 132 1.10 -14.03 -0.08
N ASP A 133 0.34 -15.12 0.00
CA ASP A 133 -0.41 -15.67 -1.12
C ASP A 133 -1.42 -14.64 -1.66
N GLY A 134 -1.56 -14.53 -2.98
CA GLY A 134 -2.49 -13.59 -3.61
C GLY A 134 -2.13 -12.11 -3.41
N SER A 135 -0.99 -11.81 -2.78
CA SER A 135 -0.55 -10.43 -2.55
C SER A 135 -0.26 -9.70 -3.85
N MET A 136 -0.49 -8.38 -3.85
CA MET A 136 -0.38 -7.54 -5.04
C MET A 136 0.60 -6.39 -4.83
N GLY A 137 1.40 -6.06 -5.84
CA GLY A 137 2.34 -4.93 -5.78
C GLY A 137 1.64 -3.59 -5.93
N MET A 138 1.20 -3.29 -7.15
CA MET A 138 0.43 -2.08 -7.44
C MET A 138 -0.94 -2.44 -8.00
N TYR A 139 -1.98 -1.78 -7.50
CA TYR A 139 -3.33 -1.89 -8.04
C TYR A 139 -3.85 -0.50 -8.40
N LEU A 140 -4.17 -0.31 -9.68
CA LEU A 140 -4.49 0.99 -10.28
C LEU A 140 -5.85 0.92 -10.97
N ASP A 141 -6.72 1.86 -10.63
CA ASP A 141 -8.12 1.83 -11.06
C ASP A 141 -8.61 3.24 -11.44
N ASN A 142 -9.69 3.31 -12.22
CA ASN A 142 -10.46 4.52 -12.49
C ASN A 142 -9.65 5.73 -13.00
N GLY A 143 -8.66 5.52 -13.87
CA GLY A 143 -7.84 6.62 -14.42
C GLY A 143 -6.68 7.05 -13.53
N ALA A 144 -6.33 6.26 -12.50
CA ALA A 144 -5.12 6.48 -11.72
C ALA A 144 -3.85 6.16 -12.52
N ILE A 145 -2.74 6.81 -12.16
CA ILE A 145 -1.44 6.62 -12.81
C ILE A 145 -0.47 5.97 -11.82
N GLY A 146 0.11 4.84 -12.19
CA GLY A 146 1.15 4.16 -11.43
C GLY A 146 2.51 4.23 -12.11
N VAL A 147 3.57 4.45 -11.33
CA VAL A 147 4.94 4.45 -11.81
C VAL A 147 5.81 3.60 -10.90
N ASN A 148 6.43 2.56 -11.47
CA ASN A 148 7.47 1.80 -10.78
C ASN A 148 8.85 2.16 -11.32
N ASN A 149 9.63 2.91 -10.54
CA ASN A 149 11.05 3.15 -10.76
C ASN A 149 11.93 2.23 -9.90
N GLY A 150 11.35 1.63 -8.86
CA GLY A 150 12.03 0.72 -7.94
C GLY A 150 11.83 -0.76 -8.26
N THR A 151 11.73 -1.59 -7.22
CA THR A 151 11.53 -3.03 -7.35
C THR A 151 10.20 -3.46 -6.74
N ILE A 152 9.42 -4.24 -7.49
CA ILE A 152 8.29 -5.02 -6.97
C ILE A 152 8.72 -6.48 -7.06
N THR A 153 8.78 -7.18 -5.92
CA THR A 153 9.29 -8.56 -5.91
C THR A 153 8.58 -9.44 -4.90
N THR A 154 8.52 -10.73 -5.19
CA THR A 154 8.13 -11.76 -4.22
C THR A 154 9.22 -11.98 -3.17
N VAL A 155 8.82 -12.25 -1.93
CA VAL A 155 9.69 -12.67 -0.83
C VAL A 155 9.16 -13.98 -0.26
N GLY A 156 10.04 -14.97 -0.11
CA GLY A 156 9.62 -16.34 0.24
C GLY A 156 9.04 -17.08 -0.96
N ASN A 157 8.00 -17.88 -0.74
CA ASN A 157 7.37 -18.71 -1.78
C ASN A 157 5.84 -18.51 -1.85
N PRO A 158 5.34 -17.27 -2.00
CA PRO A 158 3.91 -17.03 -2.10
C PRO A 158 3.33 -17.67 -3.36
N LYS A 159 2.05 -18.00 -3.34
CA LYS A 159 1.27 -18.51 -4.48
C LYS A 159 0.31 -17.43 -4.98
N GLY A 160 0.14 -17.33 -6.29
CA GLY A 160 -0.78 -16.38 -6.92
C GLY A 160 -0.42 -14.91 -6.69
N ALA A 161 0.84 -14.59 -6.38
CA ALA A 161 1.25 -13.20 -6.21
C ALA A 161 1.12 -12.43 -7.53
N VAL A 162 0.63 -11.20 -7.46
CA VAL A 162 0.38 -10.36 -8.63
C VAL A 162 1.29 -9.14 -8.60
N GLY A 163 2.10 -8.95 -9.65
CA GLY A 163 2.99 -7.77 -9.70
C GLY A 163 2.21 -6.47 -9.75
N VAL A 164 1.37 -6.34 -10.78
CA VAL A 164 0.59 -5.12 -11.06
C VAL A 164 -0.78 -5.48 -11.61
N VAL A 165 -1.80 -4.71 -11.21
CA VAL A 165 -3.14 -4.68 -11.79
C VAL A 165 -3.44 -3.29 -12.31
N VAL A 166 -3.84 -3.19 -13.57
CA VAL A 166 -4.24 -1.93 -14.22
C VAL A 166 -5.62 -2.12 -14.83
N ARG A 167 -6.60 -1.27 -14.47
CA ARG A 167 -7.96 -1.38 -15.00
C ARG A 167 -8.72 -0.06 -15.11
N ASN A 168 -9.84 -0.09 -15.84
CA ASN A 168 -10.81 1.02 -15.93
C ASN A 168 -10.19 2.36 -16.34
N GLY A 169 -9.27 2.32 -17.31
CA GLY A 169 -8.59 3.50 -17.84
C GLY A 169 -7.39 3.98 -17.03
N ALA A 170 -6.94 3.20 -16.03
CA ALA A 170 -5.68 3.47 -15.35
C ALA A 170 -4.46 3.21 -16.25
N GLU A 171 -3.33 3.80 -15.88
CA GLU A 171 -2.07 3.70 -16.61
C GLU A 171 -0.95 3.22 -15.70
N PHE A 172 -0.03 2.42 -16.24
CA PHE A 172 1.14 1.96 -15.52
C PHE A 172 2.40 2.11 -16.37
N THR A 173 3.43 2.72 -15.79
CA THR A 173 4.77 2.80 -16.37
C THR A 173 5.77 2.06 -15.49
N ASN A 174 6.53 1.15 -16.08
CA ASN A 174 7.62 0.45 -15.40
C ASN A 174 8.98 0.88 -15.95
N ASN A 175 9.75 1.59 -15.13
CA ASN A 175 11.15 1.94 -15.38
C ASN A 175 12.13 1.09 -14.53
N GLY A 176 11.60 0.33 -13.57
CA GLY A 176 12.37 -0.53 -12.66
C GLY A 176 12.11 -2.01 -12.90
N ILE A 177 12.06 -2.78 -11.82
CA ILE A 177 11.93 -4.25 -11.84
C ILE A 177 10.58 -4.66 -11.29
N VAL A 178 9.90 -5.58 -11.99
CA VAL A 178 8.80 -6.38 -11.46
C VAL A 178 9.20 -7.85 -11.59
N ASN A 179 9.56 -8.48 -10.47
CA ASN A 179 10.06 -9.85 -10.43
C ASN A 179 9.13 -10.75 -9.60
N ILE A 180 8.32 -11.57 -10.27
CA ILE A 180 7.32 -12.41 -9.62
C ILE A 180 7.75 -13.88 -9.72
N SER A 181 8.37 -14.37 -8.65
CA SER A 181 8.69 -15.79 -8.49
C SER A 181 7.64 -16.43 -7.59
N SER A 182 6.49 -16.78 -8.19
CA SER A 182 5.34 -17.32 -7.49
C SER A 182 4.66 -18.39 -8.35
N LYS A 183 4.29 -19.51 -7.73
CA LYS A 183 3.42 -20.49 -8.41
C LYS A 183 2.08 -19.81 -8.70
N ASP A 184 1.64 -19.88 -9.95
CA ASP A 184 0.41 -19.23 -10.45
C ASP A 184 0.42 -17.69 -10.36
N GLY A 185 1.60 -17.08 -10.18
CA GLY A 185 1.75 -15.62 -10.18
C GLY A 185 1.66 -15.01 -11.58
N TYR A 186 1.15 -13.78 -11.68
CA TYR A 186 0.93 -13.10 -12.95
C TYR A 186 0.99 -11.57 -12.84
N ALA A 187 0.92 -10.88 -13.98
CA ALA A 187 0.59 -9.45 -14.08
C ALA A 187 -0.64 -9.29 -14.98
N LYS A 188 -1.56 -8.37 -14.65
CA LYS A 188 -2.86 -8.27 -15.32
C LYS A 188 -3.19 -6.85 -15.74
N TYR A 189 -3.53 -6.70 -17.02
CA TYR A 189 -4.07 -5.48 -17.61
C TYR A 189 -5.51 -5.80 -18.05
N VAL A 190 -6.50 -5.01 -17.62
CA VAL A 190 -7.93 -5.30 -17.80
C VAL A 190 -8.71 -4.09 -18.31
#